data_AF-A0A3D5X673-F1
#
_entry.id   AF-A0A3D5X673-F1
#
_cell.length_a   1.000
_cell.length_b   1.000
_cell.length_c   1.000
_cell.angle_alpha   90.00
_cell.angle_beta   90.00
_cell.angle_gamma   90.00
#
_symmetry.space_group_name_H-M   'P 1'
#
loop_
_entity.id
_entity.type
_entity.pdbx_description
1 polymer ?
#
loop_
_entity_poly.entity_id
_entity_poly.type
_entity_poly.pdbx_seq_one_letter_code
_entity_poly.pdbx_strand_id
1 'polypeptide(L)'
;MASPYNSSGTGLGLPICKGLVDLLKGNIWFDSQPDKGTSFYFSIPYLEASPNEQSYTSGLSSSFPNLNFKGKKILVVEDDLFSFQFIEALLQNTNAKIIHAKNGEDAVEISSIASDIDLVIMDICLPFLDGCEATIQIKKQNPKICVIAQTANVHNNDRARCMRAGCDDYIAKPLDPDEFLRLVAHYLKKAEANRHSLSDH
;
A
#
# COMPACT_ATOMS: atom_id res chain seq x y z
N MET A 1 -41.54 18.99 6.65
CA MET A 1 -40.72 17.80 6.30
C MET A 1 -39.27 18.25 6.21
N ALA A 2 -38.41 17.84 7.14
CA ALA A 2 -37.00 18.24 7.22
C ALA A 2 -36.10 17.01 6.93
N SER A 3 -35.01 17.24 6.20
CA SER A 3 -34.04 16.23 5.74
C SER A 3 -33.17 15.70 6.90
N PRO A 4 -32.74 14.41 6.92
CA PRO A 4 -32.12 13.78 8.09
C PRO A 4 -30.57 13.84 8.16
N TYR A 5 -29.90 14.62 7.31
CA TYR A 5 -28.43 14.70 7.32
C TYR A 5 -27.93 15.97 8.00
N ASN A 6 -27.93 15.98 9.34
CA ASN A 6 -27.17 16.93 10.14
C ASN A 6 -26.40 16.16 11.23
N SER A 7 -25.37 15.42 10.82
CA SER A 7 -24.28 15.06 11.71
C SER A 7 -23.38 16.29 11.88
N SER A 8 -23.75 17.19 12.80
CA SER A 8 -22.88 18.27 13.24
C SER A 8 -21.62 17.66 13.85
N GLY A 9 -20.56 17.57 13.05
CA GLY A 9 -19.22 17.28 13.55
C GLY A 9 -18.80 18.31 14.58
N THR A 10 -17.81 17.98 15.42
CA THR A 10 -17.32 18.83 16.51
C THR A 10 -16.77 20.20 16.06
N GLY A 11 -16.66 20.45 14.74
CA GLY A 11 -16.08 21.67 14.19
C GLY A 11 -14.58 21.81 14.40
N LEU A 12 -13.92 20.80 14.97
CA LEU A 12 -12.51 20.86 15.37
C LEU A 12 -11.52 20.60 14.22
N GLY A 13 -11.96 20.02 13.11
CA GLY A 13 -11.07 19.62 12.01
C GLY A 13 -10.26 20.78 11.43
N LEU A 14 -10.91 21.87 11.02
CA LEU A 14 -10.23 23.04 10.46
C LEU A 14 -9.31 23.76 11.47
N PRO A 15 -9.71 23.98 12.74
CA PRO A 15 -8.80 24.47 13.77
C PRO A 15 -7.55 23.61 13.97
N ILE A 16 -7.67 22.27 13.94
CA ILE A 16 -6.50 21.37 14.05
C ILE A 16 -5.59 21.53 12.83
N CYS A 17 -6.16 21.50 11.61
CA CYS A 17 -5.38 21.70 10.39
C CYS A 17 -4.67 23.05 10.39
N LYS A 18 -5.35 24.13 10.83
CA LYS A 18 -4.75 25.46 10.97
C LYS A 18 -3.58 25.44 11.96
N GLY A 19 -3.75 24.83 13.13
CA GLY A 19 -2.67 24.70 14.11
C GLY A 19 -1.44 23.96 13.58
N LEU A 20 -1.63 22.88 12.83
CA LEU A 20 -0.53 22.12 12.21
C LEU A 20 0.18 22.96 11.15
N VAL A 21 -0.56 23.61 10.25
CA VAL A 21 0.00 24.46 9.21
C VAL A 21 0.76 25.65 9.81
N ASP A 22 0.23 26.28 10.87
CA ASP A 22 0.90 27.38 11.56
C ASP A 22 2.19 26.93 12.26
N LEU A 23 2.20 25.73 12.86
CA LEU A 23 3.40 25.12 13.45
C LEU A 23 4.48 24.87 12.39
N LEU A 24 4.07 24.44 11.19
CA LEU A 24 4.93 24.31 10.02
C LEU A 24 5.24 25.64 9.32
N LYS A 25 4.85 26.79 9.93
CA LYS A 25 5.06 28.15 9.40
C LYS A 25 4.44 28.36 8.01
N GLY A 26 3.37 27.63 7.73
CA GLY A 26 2.62 27.65 6.49
C GLY A 26 1.41 28.57 6.51
N ASN A 27 0.60 28.48 5.45
CA ASN A 27 -0.69 29.16 5.32
C ASN A 27 -1.77 28.17 4.85
N ILE A 28 -3.02 28.37 5.24
CA ILE A 28 -4.18 27.55 4.82
C ILE A 28 -5.34 28.47 4.47
N TRP A 29 -6.05 28.19 3.36
CA TRP A 29 -7.18 28.97 2.85
C TRP A 29 -8.14 28.07 2.06
N PHE A 30 -9.26 28.63 1.59
CA PHE A 30 -10.23 27.91 0.77
C PHE A 30 -10.88 28.83 -0.26
N ASP A 31 -11.31 28.25 -1.37
CA ASP A 31 -12.20 28.88 -2.34
C ASP A 31 -13.53 28.12 -2.36
N SER A 32 -14.66 28.83 -2.24
CA SER A 32 -15.98 28.22 -2.21
C SER A 32 -16.96 28.99 -3.09
N GLN A 33 -17.71 28.26 -3.91
CA GLN A 33 -18.84 28.81 -4.67
C GLN A 33 -20.12 28.04 -4.28
N PRO A 34 -21.21 28.74 -3.89
CA PRO A 34 -22.50 28.10 -3.65
C PRO A 34 -22.89 27.19 -4.81
N ASP A 35 -23.38 26.00 -4.49
CA ASP A 35 -23.82 24.97 -5.44
C ASP A 35 -22.75 24.41 -6.40
N LYS A 36 -21.46 24.72 -6.15
CA LYS A 36 -20.32 24.18 -6.93
C LYS A 36 -19.23 23.51 -6.08
N GLY A 37 -19.29 23.67 -4.76
CA GLY A 37 -18.37 23.04 -3.81
C GLY A 37 -17.29 23.97 -3.27
N THR A 38 -16.36 23.39 -2.51
CA THR A 38 -15.27 24.08 -1.81
C THR A 38 -13.95 23.36 -2.06
N SER A 39 -12.91 24.12 -2.40
CA SER A 39 -11.53 23.65 -2.49
C SER A 39 -10.73 24.23 -1.33
N PHE A 40 -10.00 23.39 -0.60
CA PHE A 40 -9.10 23.80 0.48
C PHE A 40 -7.66 23.70 0.02
N TYR A 41 -6.84 24.66 0.44
CA TYR A 41 -5.45 24.78 0.03
C TYR A 41 -4.58 25.07 1.25
N PHE A 42 -3.34 24.60 1.23
CA PHE A 42 -2.32 25.04 2.18
C PHE A 42 -0.95 25.15 1.51
N SER A 43 -0.07 25.92 2.13
CA SER A 43 1.34 26.04 1.77
C SER A 43 2.18 25.90 3.02
N ILE A 44 3.39 25.37 2.87
CA ILE A 44 4.42 25.33 3.93
C ILE A 44 5.74 25.80 3.31
N PRO A 45 6.64 26.44 4.08
CA PRO A 45 7.95 26.83 3.58
C PRO A 45 8.74 25.58 3.19
N TYR A 46 9.14 25.52 1.93
CA TYR A 46 10.08 24.51 1.48
C TYR A 46 11.49 24.93 1.88
N LEU A 47 12.09 24.19 2.80
CA LEU A 47 13.50 24.34 3.15
C LEU A 47 14.28 23.32 2.32
N GLU A 48 15.03 23.80 1.33
CA GLU A 48 15.97 22.96 0.60
C GLU A 48 16.96 22.36 1.61
N ALA A 49 16.95 21.03 1.74
CA ALA A 49 17.99 20.35 2.48
C ALA A 49 19.32 20.63 1.80
N SER A 50 20.31 21.12 2.56
CA SER A 50 21.65 21.26 2.04
C SER A 50 22.15 19.90 1.54
N PRO A 51 22.86 19.79 0.40
CA PRO A 51 23.29 18.50 -0.17
C PRO A 51 24.21 17.67 0.73
N ASN A 52 24.59 18.18 1.91
CA ASN A 52 25.55 17.58 2.82
C ASN A 52 24.91 16.83 4.00
N GLU A 53 23.58 16.66 4.01
CA GLU A 53 22.91 15.76 4.95
C GLU A 53 22.41 14.52 4.20
N GLN A 54 23.33 13.59 3.99
CA GLN A 54 23.05 12.16 3.72
C GLN A 54 22.29 11.46 4.87
N SER A 55 21.46 12.20 5.63
CA SER A 55 20.91 11.73 6.90
C SER A 55 19.41 11.97 7.11
N TYR A 56 18.66 12.48 6.13
CA TYR A 56 17.18 12.40 6.20
C TYR A 56 16.62 11.05 5.74
N THR A 57 17.42 10.26 5.03
CA THR A 57 17.13 8.82 4.94
C THR A 57 17.41 8.12 6.26
N SER A 58 18.20 8.68 7.20
CA SER A 58 18.53 8.06 8.49
C SER A 58 17.39 7.99 9.50
N GLY A 59 16.23 8.60 9.23
CA GLY A 59 14.99 8.31 9.96
C GLY A 59 14.23 7.08 9.45
N LEU A 60 14.45 6.68 8.19
CA LEU A 60 13.95 5.44 7.58
C LEU A 60 15.05 4.36 7.45
N SER A 61 16.33 4.70 7.67
CA SER A 61 17.48 3.85 7.39
C SER A 61 18.24 3.35 8.62
N SER A 62 17.64 3.39 9.81
CA SER A 62 18.28 2.86 11.02
C SER A 62 17.80 1.48 11.49
N SER A 63 17.03 0.72 10.68
CA SER A 63 16.73 -0.67 11.08
C SER A 63 16.61 -1.73 9.98
N PHE A 64 16.64 -1.38 8.69
CA PHE A 64 16.62 -2.42 7.65
C PHE A 64 18.02 -2.79 7.21
N PRO A 65 18.39 -4.10 7.24
CA PRO A 65 19.57 -4.55 6.53
C PRO A 65 19.46 -4.12 5.06
N ASN A 66 20.58 -4.04 4.33
CA ASN A 66 20.58 -3.85 2.88
C ASN A 66 19.70 -4.92 2.20
N LEU A 67 18.39 -4.64 2.06
CA LEU A 67 17.42 -5.54 1.47
C LEU A 67 17.66 -5.53 -0.04
N ASN A 68 18.04 -6.69 -0.56
CA ASN A 68 18.26 -6.87 -1.98
C ASN A 68 17.36 -8.00 -2.47
N PHE A 69 16.34 -7.62 -3.23
CA PHE A 69 15.36 -8.47 -3.88
C PHE A 69 15.65 -8.60 -5.37
N LYS A 70 16.92 -8.44 -5.78
CA LYS A 70 17.34 -8.64 -7.18
C LYS A 70 16.85 -9.99 -7.71
N GLY A 71 16.24 -9.96 -8.89
CA GLY A 71 15.68 -11.14 -9.53
C GLY A 71 14.30 -11.55 -8.98
N LYS A 72 13.73 -10.78 -8.05
CA LYS A 72 12.35 -10.95 -7.61
C LYS A 72 11.38 -10.12 -8.42
N LYS A 73 10.19 -10.66 -8.65
CA LYS A 73 9.06 -10.01 -9.30
C LYS A 73 7.90 -9.91 -8.32
N ILE A 74 7.49 -8.68 -8.03
CA ILE A 74 6.41 -8.35 -7.10
C ILE A 74 5.27 -7.72 -7.90
N LEU A 75 4.08 -8.31 -7.82
CA LEU A 75 2.85 -7.74 -8.35
C LEU A 75 2.18 -6.91 -7.25
N VAL A 76 1.99 -5.62 -7.47
CA VAL A 76 1.25 -4.73 -6.58
C VAL A 76 -0.12 -4.45 -7.22
N VAL A 77 -1.19 -4.73 -6.48
CA VAL A 77 -2.58 -4.55 -6.90
C VAL A 77 -3.20 -3.46 -6.03
N GLU A 78 -3.41 -2.29 -6.63
CA GLU A 78 -3.85 -1.07 -5.94
C GLU A 78 -4.46 -0.12 -6.98
N ASP A 79 -5.71 0.31 -6.77
CA ASP A 79 -6.43 1.18 -7.70
C ASP A 79 -6.10 2.67 -7.47
N ASP A 80 -5.72 3.05 -6.26
CA ASP A 80 -5.23 4.40 -5.96
C ASP A 80 -3.76 4.60 -6.36
N LEU A 81 -3.54 5.50 -7.33
CA LEU A 81 -2.21 5.75 -7.88
C LEU A 81 -1.20 6.24 -6.80
N PHE A 82 -1.65 7.03 -5.83
CA PHE A 82 -0.77 7.54 -4.78
C PHE A 82 -0.35 6.44 -3.81
N SER A 83 -1.26 5.55 -3.44
CA SER A 83 -0.99 4.36 -2.63
C SER A 83 -0.01 3.42 -3.36
N PHE A 84 -0.19 3.22 -4.67
CA PHE A 84 0.76 2.45 -5.49
C PHE A 84 2.15 3.12 -5.50
N GLN A 85 2.23 4.42 -5.76
CA GLN A 85 3.50 5.17 -5.79
C GLN A 85 4.21 5.13 -4.44
N PHE A 86 3.47 5.14 -3.32
CA PHE A 86 4.04 4.97 -2.00
C PHE A 86 4.71 3.59 -1.85
N ILE A 87 4.01 2.51 -2.22
CA ILE A 87 4.57 1.14 -2.19
C ILE A 87 5.77 1.01 -3.13
N GLU A 88 5.69 1.59 -4.33
CA GLU A 88 6.78 1.61 -5.31
C GLU A 88 8.02 2.29 -4.72
N ALA A 89 7.87 3.45 -4.08
CA ALA A 89 8.96 4.17 -3.43
C ALA A 89 9.63 3.35 -2.31
N LEU A 90 8.85 2.58 -1.53
CA LEU A 90 9.39 1.69 -0.50
C LEU A 90 10.24 0.56 -1.11
N LEU A 91 9.86 0.05 -2.28
CA LEU A 91 10.55 -1.07 -2.95
C LEU A 91 11.65 -0.63 -3.92
N GLN A 92 11.72 0.65 -4.29
CA GLN A 92 12.60 1.18 -5.34
C GLN A 92 14.08 0.82 -5.12
N ASN A 93 14.56 0.88 -3.88
CA ASN A 93 15.96 0.61 -3.55
C ASN A 93 16.29 -0.88 -3.33
N THR A 94 15.34 -1.77 -3.58
CA THR A 94 15.52 -3.22 -3.34
C THR A 94 15.95 -4.01 -4.57
N ASN A 95 15.99 -3.40 -5.77
CA ASN A 95 16.21 -4.08 -7.06
C ASN A 95 15.16 -5.15 -7.44
N ALA A 96 14.00 -5.19 -6.76
CA ALA A 96 12.87 -5.98 -7.22
C ALA A 96 12.29 -5.41 -8.52
N LYS A 97 11.79 -6.28 -9.40
CA LYS A 97 10.93 -5.89 -10.52
C LYS A 97 9.50 -5.72 -10.02
N ILE A 98 8.98 -4.50 -10.08
CA ILE A 98 7.61 -4.20 -9.68
C ILE A 98 6.70 -4.23 -10.91
N ILE A 99 5.53 -4.84 -10.77
CA ILE A 99 4.45 -4.83 -11.75
C ILE A 99 3.22 -4.25 -11.06
N HIS A 100 2.52 -3.32 -11.72
CA HIS A 100 1.31 -2.71 -11.20
C HIS A 100 0.08 -3.29 -11.90
N ALA A 101 -0.92 -3.70 -11.12
CA ALA A 101 -2.29 -3.93 -11.57
C ALA A 101 -3.22 -2.92 -10.89
N LYS A 102 -4.10 -2.29 -11.66
CA LYS A 102 -5.02 -1.26 -11.15
C LYS A 102 -6.31 -1.82 -10.58
N ASN A 103 -6.58 -3.11 -10.78
CA ASN A 103 -7.79 -3.78 -10.34
C ASN A 103 -7.54 -5.30 -10.23
N GLY A 104 -8.53 -6.02 -9.68
CA GLY A 104 -8.43 -7.46 -9.49
C GLY A 104 -8.38 -8.26 -10.79
N GLU A 105 -9.05 -7.81 -11.86
CA GLU A 105 -9.11 -8.51 -13.16
C GLU A 105 -7.73 -8.51 -13.84
N ASP A 106 -7.10 -7.33 -13.90
CA ASP A 106 -5.72 -7.16 -14.39
C ASP A 106 -4.76 -8.06 -13.59
N ALA A 107 -4.93 -8.13 -12.26
CA ALA A 107 -4.07 -8.95 -11.40
C ALA A 107 -4.19 -10.46 -11.71
N VAL A 108 -5.40 -10.95 -11.98
CA VAL A 108 -5.67 -12.34 -12.39
C VAL A 108 -5.09 -12.62 -13.77
N GLU A 109 -5.27 -11.70 -14.73
CA GLU A 109 -4.71 -11.83 -16.08
C GLU A 109 -3.18 -11.86 -16.05
N ILE A 110 -2.55 -10.89 -15.39
CA ILE A 110 -1.10 -10.82 -15.24
C ILE A 110 -0.55 -12.09 -14.58
N SER A 111 -1.20 -12.58 -13.52
CA SER A 111 -0.78 -13.81 -12.82
C SER A 111 -0.92 -15.06 -13.69
N SER A 112 -1.85 -15.07 -14.64
CA SER A 112 -2.02 -16.18 -15.58
C SER A 112 -0.93 -16.22 -16.66
N ILE A 113 -0.39 -15.06 -17.04
CA ILE A 113 0.62 -14.91 -18.09
C ILE A 113 2.04 -15.00 -17.51
N ALA A 114 2.28 -14.40 -16.34
CA ALA A 114 3.58 -14.34 -15.69
C ALA A 114 3.68 -15.38 -14.56
N SER A 115 4.19 -16.56 -14.89
CA SER A 115 4.37 -17.66 -13.92
C SER A 115 5.52 -17.45 -12.93
N ASP A 116 6.35 -16.44 -13.13
CA ASP A 116 7.53 -16.09 -12.34
C ASP A 116 7.28 -14.95 -11.33
N ILE A 117 6.02 -14.67 -10.98
CA ILE A 117 5.70 -13.75 -9.88
C ILE A 117 6.00 -14.43 -8.55
N ASP A 118 6.79 -13.77 -7.71
CA ASP A 118 7.21 -14.31 -6.41
C ASP A 118 6.27 -13.92 -5.27
N LEU A 119 5.68 -12.74 -5.38
CA LEU A 119 4.85 -12.14 -4.35
C LEU A 119 3.79 -11.22 -4.96
N VAL A 120 2.58 -11.29 -4.43
CA VAL A 120 1.49 -10.35 -4.70
C VAL A 120 1.23 -9.53 -3.45
N ILE A 121 1.21 -8.20 -3.59
CA ILE A 121 0.69 -7.27 -2.59
C ILE A 121 -0.70 -6.86 -3.08
N MET A 122 -1.75 -7.27 -2.37
CA MET A 122 -3.13 -7.20 -2.83
C MET A 122 -3.94 -6.24 -1.94
N ASP A 123 -4.42 -5.11 -2.46
CA ASP A 123 -5.51 -4.41 -1.77
C ASP A 123 -6.76 -5.30 -1.76
N ILE A 124 -7.39 -5.44 -0.59
CA ILE A 124 -8.65 -6.14 -0.45
C ILE A 124 -9.81 -5.31 -0.99
N CYS A 125 -9.77 -3.99 -0.83
CA CYS A 125 -10.86 -3.10 -1.20
C CYS A 125 -10.68 -2.54 -2.62
N LEU A 126 -10.80 -3.41 -3.62
CA LEU A 126 -10.72 -3.02 -5.03
C LEU A 126 -12.11 -2.80 -5.65
N PRO A 127 -12.24 -1.90 -6.64
CA PRO A 127 -13.45 -1.79 -7.44
C PRO A 127 -13.63 -3.00 -8.36
N PHE A 128 -14.89 -3.30 -8.70
CA PHE A 128 -15.30 -4.39 -9.60
C PHE A 128 -15.02 -5.78 -9.04
N LEU A 129 -13.79 -6.29 -9.18
CA LEU A 129 -13.36 -7.57 -8.62
C LEU A 129 -12.63 -7.35 -7.29
N ASP A 130 -13.28 -7.78 -6.20
CA ASP A 130 -12.73 -7.65 -4.84
C ASP A 130 -11.40 -8.41 -4.70
N GLY A 131 -10.47 -7.88 -3.90
CA GLY A 131 -9.12 -8.45 -3.76
C GLY A 131 -9.11 -9.87 -3.17
N CYS A 132 -10.09 -10.23 -2.35
CA CYS A 132 -10.25 -11.62 -1.90
C CYS A 132 -10.65 -12.53 -3.06
N GLU A 133 -11.56 -12.10 -3.92
CA GLU A 133 -11.99 -12.87 -5.09
C GLU A 133 -10.84 -13.03 -6.10
N ALA A 134 -10.10 -11.95 -6.37
CA ALA A 134 -8.89 -11.98 -7.18
C ALA A 134 -7.86 -12.97 -6.60
N THR A 135 -7.64 -12.93 -5.27
CA THR A 135 -6.73 -13.86 -4.58
C THR A 135 -7.15 -15.32 -4.79
N ILE A 136 -8.44 -15.63 -4.65
CA ILE A 136 -8.95 -16.99 -4.88
C ILE A 136 -8.64 -17.45 -6.30
N GLN A 137 -8.82 -16.59 -7.30
CA GLN A 137 -8.55 -16.92 -8.71
C GLN A 137 -7.04 -17.11 -8.97
N ILE A 138 -6.20 -16.21 -8.44
CA ILE A 138 -4.74 -16.32 -8.53
C ILE A 138 -4.25 -17.62 -7.88
N LYS A 139 -4.74 -17.95 -6.69
CA LYS A 139 -4.38 -19.20 -5.97
C LYS A 139 -4.88 -20.46 -6.66
N LYS A 140 -5.99 -20.41 -7.40
CA LYS A 140 -6.43 -21.53 -8.25
C LYS A 140 -5.47 -21.81 -9.40
N GLN A 141 -4.89 -20.76 -10.00
CA GLN A 141 -3.92 -20.88 -11.08
C GLN A 141 -2.56 -21.32 -10.56
N ASN A 142 -2.10 -20.71 -9.47
CA ASN A 142 -0.84 -21.03 -8.83
C ASN A 142 -0.98 -20.98 -7.30
N PRO A 143 -1.23 -22.12 -6.63
CA PRO A 143 -1.39 -22.16 -5.17
C PRO A 143 -0.13 -21.73 -4.39
N LYS A 144 1.04 -21.73 -5.04
CA LYS A 144 2.34 -21.46 -4.40
C LYS A 144 2.72 -19.99 -4.37
N ILE A 145 2.09 -19.14 -5.20
CA ILE A 145 2.37 -17.70 -5.21
C ILE A 145 2.04 -17.12 -3.84
N CYS A 146 2.95 -16.35 -3.24
CA CYS A 146 2.68 -15.72 -1.95
C CYS A 146 1.79 -14.49 -2.17
N VAL A 147 0.76 -14.30 -1.34
CA VAL A 147 -0.14 -13.15 -1.40
C VAL A 147 -0.23 -12.51 -0.02
N ILE A 148 0.13 -11.24 0.08
CA ILE A 148 -0.04 -10.40 1.26
C ILE A 148 -1.18 -9.42 1.00
N ALA A 149 -2.21 -9.46 1.84
CA ALA A 149 -3.35 -8.55 1.77
C ALA A 149 -3.03 -7.19 2.41
N GLN A 150 -3.47 -6.09 1.81
CA GLN A 150 -3.56 -4.78 2.45
C GLN A 150 -5.00 -4.57 2.94
N THR A 151 -5.19 -4.27 4.22
CA THR A 151 -6.54 -4.14 4.82
C THR A 151 -6.68 -2.88 5.64
N ALA A 152 -7.83 -2.20 5.54
CA ALA A 152 -8.14 -1.03 6.35
C ALA A 152 -8.38 -1.34 7.84
N ASN A 153 -8.63 -2.60 8.22
CA ASN A 153 -8.89 -2.95 9.62
C ASN A 153 -8.50 -4.39 9.98
N VAL A 154 -7.49 -4.51 10.84
CA VAL A 154 -6.94 -5.77 11.32
C VAL A 154 -7.82 -6.49 12.35
N HIS A 155 -8.70 -5.74 13.02
CA HIS A 155 -9.58 -6.23 14.08
C HIS A 155 -10.97 -6.63 13.56
N ASN A 156 -11.31 -6.28 12.31
CA ASN A 156 -12.58 -6.64 11.67
C ASN A 156 -12.50 -7.99 10.94
N ASN A 157 -13.67 -8.47 10.48
CA ASN A 157 -13.85 -9.70 9.68
C ASN A 157 -12.99 -9.77 8.40
N ASP A 158 -12.34 -8.67 8.00
CA ASP A 158 -11.47 -8.58 6.82
C ASP A 158 -10.26 -9.52 6.91
N ARG A 159 -9.61 -9.61 8.09
CA ARG A 159 -8.52 -10.58 8.31
C ARG A 159 -8.98 -12.01 8.07
N ALA A 160 -10.12 -12.39 8.64
CA ALA A 160 -10.66 -13.73 8.44
C ALA A 160 -11.04 -13.97 6.97
N ARG A 161 -11.52 -12.93 6.27
CA ARG A 161 -11.91 -13.01 4.86
C ARG A 161 -10.71 -13.20 3.95
N CYS A 162 -9.63 -12.41 4.11
CA CYS A 162 -8.43 -12.54 3.28
C CYS A 162 -7.70 -13.88 3.52
N MET A 163 -7.61 -14.35 4.76
CA MET A 163 -7.02 -15.66 5.06
C MET A 163 -7.85 -16.81 4.45
N ARG A 164 -9.19 -16.74 4.50
CA ARG A 164 -10.07 -17.72 3.83
C ARG A 164 -9.94 -17.69 2.31
N ALA A 165 -9.65 -16.53 1.73
CA ALA A 165 -9.38 -16.39 0.31
C ALA A 165 -8.05 -17.01 -0.13
N GLY A 166 -7.18 -17.35 0.83
CA GLY A 166 -5.88 -17.97 0.59
C GLY A 166 -4.70 -17.02 0.66
N CYS A 167 -4.88 -15.80 1.22
CA CYS A 167 -3.74 -14.94 1.54
C CYS A 167 -2.80 -15.64 2.53
N ASP A 168 -1.51 -15.44 2.34
CA ASP A 168 -0.48 -15.95 3.24
C ASP A 168 -0.33 -15.05 4.48
N ASP A 169 -0.55 -13.74 4.31
CA ASP A 169 -0.53 -12.76 5.38
C ASP A 169 -1.35 -11.51 5.04
N TYR A 170 -1.33 -10.54 5.95
CA TYR A 170 -1.89 -9.22 5.74
C TYR A 170 -1.04 -8.11 6.37
N ILE A 171 -1.29 -6.87 5.95
CA ILE A 171 -0.77 -5.65 6.54
C ILE A 171 -1.89 -4.59 6.65
N ALA A 172 -1.88 -3.82 7.73
CA ALA A 172 -2.87 -2.77 7.96
C ALA A 172 -2.59 -1.53 7.12
N LYS A 173 -3.64 -0.84 6.67
CA LYS A 173 -3.57 0.56 6.23
C LYS A 173 -3.85 1.48 7.44
N PRO A 174 -3.14 2.62 7.62
CA PRO A 174 -2.01 3.08 6.80
C PRO A 174 -0.79 2.19 6.96
N LEU A 175 -0.06 2.01 5.85
CA LEU A 175 1.04 1.07 5.74
C LEU A 175 2.28 1.60 6.47
N ASP A 176 2.73 0.87 7.51
CA ASP A 176 4.00 1.13 8.18
C ASP A 176 5.15 0.64 7.29
N PRO A 177 6.08 1.52 6.85
CA PRO A 177 7.18 1.14 5.95
C PRO A 177 8.02 -0.01 6.47
N ASP A 178 8.26 0.02 7.78
CA ASP A 178 9.13 -0.89 8.49
C ASP A 178 8.54 -2.29 8.56
N GLU A 179 7.27 -2.39 8.94
CA GLU A 179 6.48 -3.62 8.94
C GLU A 179 6.36 -4.20 7.52
N PHE A 180 6.04 -3.35 6.54
CA PHE A 180 5.90 -3.76 5.15
C PHE A 180 7.17 -4.41 4.60
N LEU A 181 8.31 -3.76 4.76
CA LEU A 181 9.59 -4.28 4.25
C LEU A 181 9.99 -5.59 4.95
N ARG A 182 9.73 -5.75 6.26
CA ARG A 182 9.95 -7.02 6.97
C ARG A 182 9.08 -8.13 6.40
N LEU A 183 7.81 -7.83 6.16
CA LEU A 183 6.83 -8.80 5.67
C LEU A 183 7.20 -9.26 4.25
N VAL A 184 7.50 -8.32 3.36
CA VAL A 184 7.97 -8.61 2.00
C VAL A 184 9.25 -9.46 2.04
N ALA A 185 10.24 -9.08 2.85
CA ALA A 185 11.49 -9.84 2.96
C ALA A 185 11.27 -11.27 3.48
N HIS A 186 10.37 -11.45 4.44
CA HIS A 186 10.01 -12.76 4.99
C HIS A 186 9.39 -13.67 3.91
N TYR A 187 8.38 -13.17 3.18
CA TYR A 187 7.66 -13.98 2.20
C TYR A 187 8.46 -14.24 0.92
N LEU A 188 9.32 -13.32 0.50
CA LEU A 188 10.23 -13.57 -0.63
C LEU A 188 11.23 -14.70 -0.32
N LYS A 189 11.79 -14.74 0.90
CA LYS A 189 12.65 -15.85 1.34
C LYS A 189 11.91 -17.18 1.42
N LYS A 190 10.66 -17.17 1.91
CA LYS A 190 9.80 -18.35 1.96
C LYS A 190 9.50 -18.89 0.55
N ALA A 191 9.20 -18.00 -0.40
CA ALA A 191 8.97 -18.35 -1.80
C ALA A 191 10.22 -18.91 -2.52
N GLU A 192 11.43 -18.54 -2.08
CA GLU A 192 12.69 -19.14 -2.56
C GLU A 192 12.89 -20.56 -2.05
N ALA A 193 12.69 -20.77 -0.75
CA ALA A 193 12.84 -22.08 -0.12
C ALA A 193 11.88 -23.10 -0.74
N ASN A 194 10.65 -22.69 -1.04
CA ASN A 194 9.63 -23.52 -1.68
C ASN A 194 9.92 -23.87 -3.14
N ARG A 195 10.89 -23.22 -3.80
CA ARG A 195 11.32 -23.55 -5.17
C ARG A 195 12.50 -24.52 -5.21
N HIS A 196 13.44 -24.41 -4.26
CA HIS A 196 14.64 -25.26 -4.22
C HIS A 196 14.35 -26.69 -3.74
N SER A 197 13.35 -26.89 -2.87
CA SER A 197 12.97 -28.22 -2.39
C SER A 197 12.31 -29.12 -3.46
N LEU A 198 12.15 -28.65 -4.71
CA LEU A 198 11.58 -29.41 -5.83
C LEU A 198 12.56 -29.64 -6.98
N SER A 199 13.77 -29.09 -6.95
CA SER A 199 14.81 -29.39 -7.95
C SER A 199 15.68 -30.61 -7.59
N ASP A 200 15.51 -31.14 -6.38
CA ASP A 200 16.29 -32.26 -5.84
C ASP A 200 15.53 -33.62 -5.86
N HIS A 201 14.38 -33.68 -6.54
CA HIS A 201 13.58 -34.90 -6.76
C HIS A 201 13.21 -35.05 -8.24
#